data_AF-A0A7K1Y1Y3-F1
#
_entry.id   AF-A0A7K1Y1Y3-F1
#
_cell.length_a   1.000
_cell.length_b   1.000
_cell.length_c   1.000
_cell.angle_alpha   90.00
_cell.angle_beta   90.00
_cell.angle_gamma   90.00
#
_symmetry.space_group_name_H-M   'P 1'
#
loop_
_entity.id
_entity.type
_entity.pdbx_description
1 polymer ?
#
loop_
_entity_poly.entity_id
_entity_poly.type
_entity_poly.pdbx_seq_one_letter_code
_entity_poly.pdbx_strand_id
1 'polypeptide(L)'
;MKQLKTAILCFLLALTGCTKTEALKETPAVTTPGKYTATTKGIGALGDPNIKYFGRWDLADPAQYFSHWGGAYLKVKFTGTTVKVKFGNTSNYYARIDNGPWVSYTNVTGTVNLTPSPLASGTHSLSIAQGKDYAYVFSFQGLTLDAGASTAAPDVFPSLIEYIGDSITSGYTCAQANVSDYAWVCSELLGTEHTQIAFPGIALVNNYGLNTNKTGMETQYLKLQNLSFPASPNWDFSKYTPKVIVVNLGQNDNGTGVPDDLFQSTYTNFLATIRSKFPVAEIFALRPFTGVKATPTQAAVNARIAAGDARVHYVNTTGWITQGTADYNDGAHPSVSGHIKVANLLKPILAPYVASPALANGTYKLVNRTSGLALDVKGNLTADQTPIQQWGYTGGNNQRWTVTNIGNGQYRILSVQSGKSLDVAGNATADGTRIQLYTSTNANNQRWVITPGTVGYYFVKSVSANKMMEVPGHSTAPGALIQVWTNTGSNSQQWAFQAP
;
A
#
# COMPACT_ATOMS: atom_id res chain seq x y z
N MET A 1 46.09 31.06 -5.28
CA MET A 1 47.11 30.48 -4.38
C MET A 1 46.63 29.11 -3.92
N LYS A 2 47.43 28.08 -4.26
CA LYS A 2 47.54 26.71 -3.69
C LYS A 2 46.23 25.91 -3.50
N GLN A 3 45.94 24.90 -4.33
CA GLN A 3 46.51 23.52 -4.32
C GLN A 3 46.25 22.80 -2.99
N LEU A 4 45.81 21.54 -2.92
CA LEU A 4 46.46 20.31 -3.40
C LEU A 4 45.41 19.16 -3.18
N LYS A 5 44.97 18.42 -4.21
CA LYS A 5 45.46 17.11 -4.71
C LYS A 5 45.13 15.89 -3.83
N THR A 6 44.39 14.88 -4.36
CA THR A 6 44.89 13.62 -5.01
C THR A 6 45.12 12.53 -3.94
N ALA A 7 44.91 11.22 -4.07
CA ALA A 7 44.68 10.25 -5.15
C ALA A 7 44.12 8.96 -4.46
N ILE A 8 43.26 8.16 -5.11
CA ILE A 8 43.62 6.92 -5.83
C ILE A 8 44.31 5.85 -4.95
N LEU A 9 43.72 4.66 -4.78
CA LEU A 9 44.23 3.43 -5.42
C LEU A 9 43.29 2.23 -5.20
N CYS A 10 42.98 1.56 -6.31
CA CYS A 10 42.41 0.22 -6.43
C CYS A 10 43.23 -0.84 -5.67
N PHE A 11 42.64 -2.00 -5.36
CA PHE A 11 43.20 -3.27 -5.82
C PHE A 11 42.15 -4.39 -5.82
N LEU A 12 42.11 -5.10 -6.94
CA LEU A 12 41.46 -6.40 -7.20
C LEU A 12 42.03 -7.50 -6.28
N LEU A 13 41.27 -8.58 -6.07
CA LEU A 13 41.66 -10.01 -6.20
C LEU A 13 40.51 -10.84 -5.59
N ALA A 14 39.59 -11.45 -6.36
CA ALA A 14 39.69 -12.62 -7.24
C ALA A 14 39.81 -13.97 -6.50
N LEU A 15 38.80 -14.83 -6.76
CA LEU A 15 38.82 -16.31 -6.77
C LEU A 15 38.94 -16.98 -5.38
N THR A 16 38.25 -18.06 -5.00
CA THR A 16 37.63 -19.24 -5.64
C THR A 16 36.60 -19.77 -4.62
N GLY A 17 35.40 -20.21 -4.98
CA GLY A 17 35.16 -21.52 -5.56
C GLY A 17 35.07 -22.63 -4.50
N CYS A 18 33.88 -22.98 -4.04
CA CYS A 18 33.57 -24.35 -3.62
C CYS A 18 32.06 -24.62 -3.74
N THR A 19 31.74 -25.73 -4.37
CA THR A 19 30.41 -26.20 -4.77
C THR A 19 29.90 -27.31 -3.84
N LYS A 20 28.60 -27.60 -4.00
CA LYS A 20 27.85 -28.81 -3.61
C LYS A 20 27.30 -28.86 -2.17
N THR A 21 26.12 -29.41 -1.86
CA THR A 21 24.90 -29.85 -2.59
C THR A 21 23.88 -30.18 -1.47
N GLU A 22 22.63 -29.76 -1.66
CA GLU A 22 21.35 -30.25 -1.10
C GLU A 22 21.16 -30.61 0.39
N ALA A 23 20.15 -29.99 1.04
CA ALA A 23 18.83 -30.60 1.22
C ALA A 23 17.85 -29.61 1.88
N LEU A 24 16.64 -29.52 1.32
CA LEU A 24 15.54 -28.63 1.67
C LEU A 24 14.83 -29.04 2.97
N LYS A 25 14.31 -28.07 3.74
CA LYS A 25 12.96 -28.14 4.33
C LYS A 25 12.43 -26.77 4.81
N GLU A 26 11.46 -26.30 4.03
CA GLU A 26 10.29 -25.44 4.30
C GLU A 26 10.42 -24.21 5.22
N THR A 27 10.35 -23.03 4.58
CA THR A 27 9.90 -21.76 5.18
C THR A 27 8.42 -21.51 4.88
N PRO A 28 7.60 -21.05 5.84
CA PRO A 28 6.23 -20.62 5.56
C PRO A 28 6.21 -19.28 4.79
N ALA A 29 5.23 -19.19 3.89
CA ALA A 29 5.07 -18.13 2.90
C ALA A 29 4.84 -16.73 3.49
N VAL A 30 5.49 -15.74 2.88
CA VAL A 30 5.12 -14.32 2.99
C VAL A 30 3.80 -14.12 2.23
N THR A 31 2.76 -13.69 2.94
CA THR A 31 1.46 -13.36 2.37
C THR A 31 1.52 -12.05 1.57
N THR A 32 1.46 -12.16 0.25
CA THR A 32 1.25 -11.07 -0.72
C THR A 32 -0.20 -10.55 -0.64
N PRO A 33 -0.49 -9.26 -0.90
CA PRO A 33 -1.86 -8.81 -1.15
C PRO A 33 -2.28 -9.30 -2.54
N GLY A 34 -3.13 -10.33 -2.58
CA GLY A 34 -3.65 -10.95 -3.81
C GLY A 34 -3.48 -12.47 -3.80
N LYS A 35 -4.51 -13.21 -3.37
CA LYS A 35 -4.57 -14.68 -3.50
C LYS A 35 -5.05 -15.06 -4.90
N TYR A 36 -4.20 -14.86 -5.90
CA TYR A 36 -4.42 -15.36 -7.25
C TYR A 36 -3.51 -16.58 -7.48
N THR A 37 -4.07 -17.79 -7.42
CA THR A 37 -3.38 -19.02 -7.81
C THR A 37 -3.60 -19.23 -9.31
N ALA A 38 -2.68 -18.75 -10.14
CA ALA A 38 -2.68 -19.06 -11.56
C ALA A 38 -1.89 -20.34 -11.83
N THR A 39 -2.38 -21.17 -12.76
CA THR A 39 -1.62 -22.29 -13.33
C THR A 39 -0.43 -21.71 -14.10
N THR A 40 0.80 -22.06 -13.73
CA THR A 40 2.03 -21.54 -14.36
C THR A 40 1.97 -21.71 -15.88
N LYS A 41 1.84 -20.59 -16.60
CA LYS A 41 2.09 -20.50 -18.04
C LYS A 41 3.38 -19.71 -18.26
N GLY A 42 4.00 -19.89 -19.42
CA GLY A 42 5.32 -19.34 -19.76
C GLY A 42 5.45 -17.82 -19.63
N ILE A 43 6.67 -17.31 -19.83
CA ILE A 43 7.02 -15.88 -19.71
C ILE A 43 6.00 -14.99 -20.42
N GLY A 44 5.43 -14.03 -19.67
CA GLY A 44 4.43 -13.07 -20.17
C GLY A 44 3.02 -13.63 -20.33
N ALA A 45 2.77 -14.92 -20.12
CA ALA A 45 1.43 -15.49 -20.19
C ALA A 45 0.57 -15.12 -18.98
N LEU A 46 -0.74 -15.37 -19.06
CA LEU A 46 -1.72 -15.05 -18.02
C LEU A 46 -1.34 -15.59 -16.62
N GLY A 47 -0.79 -16.80 -16.57
CA GLY A 47 -0.36 -17.43 -15.33
C GLY A 47 1.10 -17.18 -14.95
N ASP A 48 1.76 -16.19 -15.56
CA ASP A 48 3.12 -15.80 -15.19
C ASP A 48 3.11 -15.27 -13.73
N PRO A 49 3.85 -15.91 -12.80
CA PRO A 49 3.84 -15.51 -11.39
C PRO A 49 4.40 -14.11 -11.15
N ASN A 50 5.11 -13.53 -12.13
CA ASN A 50 5.63 -12.17 -12.06
C ASN A 50 4.58 -11.10 -12.42
N ILE A 51 3.48 -11.46 -13.10
CA ILE A 51 2.40 -10.51 -13.37
C ILE A 51 1.50 -10.43 -12.12
N LYS A 52 1.39 -9.23 -11.56
CA LYS A 52 0.53 -8.96 -10.40
C LYS A 52 -0.71 -8.20 -10.85
N TYR A 53 -1.87 -8.75 -10.51
CA TYR A 53 -3.18 -8.19 -10.83
C TYR A 53 -3.78 -7.49 -9.61
N PHE A 54 -4.30 -6.30 -9.81
CA PHE A 54 -4.91 -5.47 -8.78
C PHE A 54 -6.34 -5.08 -9.17
N GLY A 55 -7.24 -5.17 -8.20
CA GLY A 55 -8.68 -5.00 -8.38
C GLY A 55 -9.43 -6.31 -8.61
N ARG A 56 -10.69 -6.21 -9.05
CA ARG A 56 -11.56 -7.38 -9.23
C ARG A 56 -11.35 -8.00 -10.61
N TRP A 57 -10.54 -9.05 -10.64
CA TRP A 57 -10.25 -9.82 -11.83
C TRP A 57 -10.99 -11.17 -11.82
N ASP A 58 -11.60 -11.51 -12.96
CA ASP A 58 -12.04 -12.85 -13.29
C ASP A 58 -10.89 -13.60 -13.99
N LEU A 59 -10.44 -14.67 -13.35
CA LEU A 59 -9.33 -15.50 -13.82
C LEU A 59 -9.78 -16.90 -14.27
N ALA A 60 -11.10 -17.12 -14.41
CA ALA A 60 -11.65 -18.45 -14.69
C ALA A 60 -11.34 -18.92 -16.12
N ASP A 61 -11.26 -18.00 -17.08
CA ASP A 61 -10.93 -18.30 -18.48
C ASP A 61 -9.40 -18.43 -18.65
N PRO A 62 -8.88 -19.61 -19.03
CA PRO A 62 -7.44 -19.81 -19.22
C PRO A 62 -6.89 -19.12 -20.48
N ALA A 63 -7.76 -18.60 -21.37
CA ALA A 63 -7.37 -17.90 -22.59
C ALA A 63 -7.26 -16.38 -22.41
N GLN A 64 -7.92 -15.81 -21.40
CA GLN A 64 -7.87 -14.38 -21.10
C GLN A 64 -8.39 -14.09 -19.69
N TYR A 65 -7.87 -13.05 -19.05
CA TYR A 65 -8.33 -12.57 -17.76
C TYR A 65 -9.06 -11.25 -17.90
N PHE A 66 -10.16 -11.11 -17.16
CA PHE A 66 -11.06 -9.98 -17.33
C PHE A 66 -11.12 -9.12 -16.08
N SER A 67 -11.16 -7.79 -16.27
CA SER A 67 -11.73 -6.90 -15.28
C SER A 67 -12.87 -6.09 -15.90
N HIS A 68 -13.82 -5.72 -15.04
CA HIS A 68 -14.99 -4.94 -15.41
C HIS A 68 -15.05 -3.64 -14.59
N TRP A 69 -14.13 -3.41 -13.64
CA TRP A 69 -14.18 -2.25 -12.76
C TRP A 69 -13.06 -1.26 -13.07
N GLY A 70 -13.45 0.01 -13.25
CA GLY A 70 -12.64 1.10 -13.80
C GLY A 70 -11.31 1.43 -13.11
N GLY A 71 -10.89 0.73 -12.06
CA GLY A 71 -9.60 0.93 -11.40
C GLY A 71 -8.70 -0.30 -11.38
N ALA A 72 -8.99 -1.32 -12.18
CA ALA A 72 -8.17 -2.52 -12.25
C ALA A 72 -6.93 -2.31 -13.10
N TYR A 73 -5.82 -2.90 -12.67
CA TYR A 73 -4.54 -2.83 -13.38
C TYR A 73 -3.69 -4.05 -13.09
N LEU A 74 -2.62 -4.17 -13.86
CA LEU A 74 -1.56 -5.14 -13.64
C LEU A 74 -0.20 -4.45 -13.58
N LYS A 75 0.75 -5.09 -12.90
CA LYS A 75 2.16 -4.69 -12.82
C LYS A 75 3.05 -5.88 -13.14
N VAL A 76 4.17 -5.62 -13.81
CA VAL A 76 5.24 -6.60 -14.05
C VAL A 76 6.55 -5.87 -14.32
N LYS A 77 7.70 -6.51 -14.11
CA LYS A 77 8.98 -6.07 -14.68
C LYS A 77 9.36 -6.99 -15.84
N PHE A 78 10.01 -6.47 -16.87
CA PHE A 78 10.50 -7.27 -17.99
C PHE A 78 11.92 -6.87 -18.37
N THR A 79 12.71 -7.82 -18.87
CA THR A 79 14.01 -7.52 -19.49
C THR A 79 13.86 -7.30 -20.98
N GLY A 80 14.80 -6.59 -21.60
CA GLY A 80 14.85 -6.42 -23.06
C GLY A 80 14.58 -4.98 -23.47
N THR A 81 14.18 -4.79 -24.73
CA THR A 81 14.00 -3.48 -25.35
C THR A 81 12.58 -3.27 -25.87
N THR A 82 11.85 -4.36 -26.12
CA THR A 82 10.47 -4.32 -26.62
C THR A 82 9.50 -5.09 -25.72
N VAL A 83 8.31 -4.54 -25.50
CA VAL A 83 7.17 -5.25 -24.92
C VAL A 83 5.89 -4.97 -25.70
N LYS A 84 5.16 -6.04 -25.99
CA LYS A 84 3.83 -6.00 -26.59
C LYS A 84 2.81 -6.58 -25.62
N VAL A 85 1.60 -6.07 -25.68
CA VAL A 85 0.46 -6.58 -24.92
C VAL A 85 -0.59 -7.11 -25.89
N LYS A 86 -1.26 -8.20 -25.51
CA LYS A 86 -2.37 -8.77 -26.27
C LYS A 86 -3.68 -8.63 -25.49
N PHE A 87 -4.72 -8.15 -26.17
CA PHE A 87 -6.09 -8.08 -25.65
C PHE A 87 -7.03 -8.98 -26.44
N GLY A 88 -8.06 -9.52 -25.77
CA GLY A 88 -9.05 -10.42 -26.37
C GLY A 88 -10.17 -9.73 -27.15
N ASN A 89 -10.35 -8.43 -26.92
CA ASN A 89 -11.36 -7.59 -27.56
C ASN A 89 -10.78 -6.19 -27.84
N THR A 90 -11.49 -5.40 -28.63
CA THR A 90 -11.23 -3.96 -28.74
C THR A 90 -11.29 -3.34 -27.34
N SER A 91 -10.19 -2.70 -26.94
CA SER A 91 -9.94 -2.29 -25.56
C SER A 91 -9.52 -0.83 -25.49
N ASN A 92 -9.95 -0.18 -24.40
CA ASN A 92 -9.45 1.10 -23.93
C ASN A 92 -8.58 0.83 -22.70
N TYR A 93 -7.32 1.24 -22.71
CA TYR A 93 -6.40 1.06 -21.58
C TYR A 93 -5.32 2.13 -21.53
N TYR A 94 -4.68 2.24 -20.36
CA TYR A 94 -3.48 3.03 -20.18
C TYR A 94 -2.29 2.13 -19.92
N ALA A 95 -1.13 2.46 -20.47
CA ALA A 95 0.13 1.79 -20.12
C ALA A 95 1.17 2.81 -19.65
N ARG A 96 1.98 2.41 -18.69
CA ARG A 96 3.13 3.16 -18.16
C ARG A 96 4.34 2.23 -18.15
N ILE A 97 5.42 2.69 -18.76
CA ILE A 97 6.73 2.03 -18.71
C ILE A 97 7.64 2.85 -17.80
N ASP A 98 8.33 2.17 -16.89
CA ASP A 98 9.18 2.79 -15.88
C ASP A 98 8.44 3.90 -15.11
N ASN A 99 9.12 5.03 -14.87
CA ASN A 99 8.53 6.23 -14.27
C ASN A 99 8.02 7.20 -15.35
N GLY A 100 7.75 6.72 -16.56
CA GLY A 100 7.19 7.51 -17.65
C GLY A 100 5.73 7.92 -17.40
N PRO A 101 5.17 8.76 -18.29
CA PRO A 101 3.76 9.12 -18.21
C PRO A 101 2.85 7.94 -18.57
N TRP A 102 1.60 7.99 -18.11
CA TRP A 102 0.56 7.10 -18.61
C TRP A 102 0.22 7.46 -20.06
N VAL A 103 0.30 6.47 -20.96
CA VAL A 103 -0.04 6.59 -22.38
C VAL A 103 -1.41 5.95 -22.61
N SER A 104 -2.29 6.65 -23.34
CA SER A 104 -3.64 6.17 -23.67
C SER A 104 -3.65 5.35 -24.94
N TYR A 105 -4.30 4.20 -24.89
CA TYR A 105 -4.59 3.33 -26.02
C TYR A 105 -6.10 3.17 -26.12
N THR A 106 -6.69 3.76 -27.15
CA THR A 106 -8.15 3.86 -27.31
C THR A 106 -8.58 3.09 -28.55
N ASN A 107 -9.61 2.26 -28.41
CA ASN A 107 -10.18 1.43 -29.46
C ASN A 107 -9.15 0.55 -30.18
N VAL A 108 -8.15 0.04 -29.44
CA VAL A 108 -7.11 -0.82 -29.98
C VAL A 108 -7.48 -2.30 -29.83
N THR A 109 -7.03 -3.15 -30.74
CA THR A 109 -7.36 -4.58 -30.73
C THR A 109 -6.13 -5.44 -31.00
N GLY A 110 -6.19 -6.71 -30.56
CA GLY A 110 -5.13 -7.69 -30.81
C GLY A 110 -3.84 -7.39 -30.05
N THR A 111 -2.70 -7.55 -30.73
CA THR A 111 -1.37 -7.34 -30.15
C THR A 111 -0.89 -5.91 -30.44
N VAL A 112 -0.62 -5.15 -29.39
CA VAL A 112 -0.17 -3.76 -29.46
C VAL A 112 1.27 -3.66 -28.98
N ASN A 113 2.13 -3.02 -29.77
CA ASN A 113 3.50 -2.72 -29.36
C ASN A 113 3.52 -1.47 -28.47
N LEU A 114 3.89 -1.63 -27.20
CA LEU A 114 3.96 -0.53 -26.23
C LEU A 114 5.26 0.25 -26.35
N THR A 115 6.25 -0.30 -27.04
CA THR A 115 7.59 0.26 -27.28
C THR A 115 7.85 0.28 -28.80
N PRO A 116 7.13 1.12 -29.56
CA PRO A 116 7.34 1.24 -31.01
C PRO A 116 8.78 1.72 -31.33
N SER A 117 9.36 2.50 -30.44
CA SER A 117 10.80 2.74 -30.36
C SER A 117 11.41 1.83 -29.29
N PRO A 118 12.47 1.05 -29.60
CA PRO A 118 13.11 0.20 -28.61
C PRO A 118 13.65 0.99 -27.42
N LEU A 119 13.50 0.42 -26.22
CA LEU A 119 14.12 0.94 -24.99
C LEU A 119 15.62 0.62 -24.97
N ALA A 120 16.34 1.22 -24.02
CA ALA A 120 17.68 0.76 -23.69
C ALA A 120 17.63 -0.70 -23.18
N SER A 121 18.70 -1.48 -23.37
CA SER A 121 18.75 -2.82 -22.80
C SER A 121 18.78 -2.75 -21.27
N GLY A 122 17.89 -3.48 -20.61
CA GLY A 122 17.83 -3.51 -19.15
C GLY A 122 16.59 -4.20 -18.63
N THR A 123 16.29 -3.95 -17.36
CA THR A 123 15.03 -4.32 -16.72
C THR A 123 14.15 -3.08 -16.61
N HIS A 124 12.93 -3.18 -17.11
CA HIS A 124 11.94 -2.11 -17.12
C HIS A 124 10.71 -2.51 -16.30
N SER A 125 10.01 -1.53 -15.71
CA SER A 125 8.69 -1.76 -15.12
C SER A 125 7.60 -1.48 -16.14
N LEU A 126 6.51 -2.22 -16.05
CA LEU A 126 5.31 -2.05 -16.85
C LEU A 126 4.09 -2.06 -15.93
N SER A 127 3.22 -1.08 -16.10
CA SER A 127 1.88 -1.06 -15.54
C SER A 127 0.86 -0.88 -16.65
N ILE A 128 -0.23 -1.65 -16.62
CA ILE A 128 -1.34 -1.51 -17.57
C ILE A 128 -2.64 -1.43 -16.78
N ALA A 129 -3.38 -0.35 -16.96
CA ALA A 129 -4.63 -0.06 -16.27
C ALA A 129 -5.80 -0.06 -17.24
N GLN A 130 -6.99 -0.45 -16.78
CA GLN A 130 -8.22 -0.26 -17.55
C GLN A 130 -8.34 1.21 -17.96
N GLY A 131 -8.82 1.45 -19.18
CA GLY A 131 -8.99 2.77 -19.76
C GLY A 131 -10.39 3.33 -19.56
N LYS A 132 -10.60 4.55 -20.05
CA LYS A 132 -11.90 5.22 -20.09
C LYS A 132 -12.81 4.50 -21.09
N ASP A 133 -13.44 3.41 -20.67
CA ASP A 133 -14.88 3.42 -20.53
C ASP A 133 -15.44 2.29 -19.65
N TYR A 134 -16.51 2.67 -18.96
CA TYR A 134 -17.01 2.02 -17.76
C TYR A 134 -17.95 0.85 -18.05
N ALA A 135 -18.38 0.70 -19.30
CA ALA A 135 -19.17 -0.44 -19.76
C ALA A 135 -18.31 -1.52 -20.43
N TYR A 136 -17.03 -1.23 -20.71
CA TYR A 136 -16.16 -2.16 -21.42
C TYR A 136 -15.50 -3.18 -20.50
N VAL A 137 -15.10 -4.29 -21.12
CA VAL A 137 -14.40 -5.40 -20.49
C VAL A 137 -12.91 -5.28 -20.79
N PHE A 138 -12.09 -5.21 -19.75
CA PHE A 138 -10.63 -5.22 -19.85
C PHE A 138 -10.14 -6.67 -19.97
N SER A 139 -10.00 -7.17 -21.21
CA SER A 139 -9.63 -8.58 -21.48
C SER A 139 -8.16 -8.77 -21.82
N PHE A 140 -7.34 -9.04 -20.82
CA PHE A 140 -5.90 -9.26 -20.97
C PHE A 140 -5.61 -10.70 -21.43
N GLN A 141 -4.74 -10.90 -22.42
CA GLN A 141 -4.32 -12.22 -22.93
C GLN A 141 -2.84 -12.55 -22.68
N GLY A 142 -2.04 -11.58 -22.25
CA GLY A 142 -0.61 -11.76 -22.00
C GLY A 142 0.28 -10.69 -22.64
N LEU A 143 1.58 -10.89 -22.46
CA LEU A 143 2.66 -10.08 -22.98
C LEU A 143 3.52 -10.89 -23.95
N THR A 144 4.05 -10.22 -24.96
CA THR A 144 5.12 -10.75 -25.82
C THR A 144 6.36 -9.89 -25.62
N LEU A 145 7.48 -10.53 -25.29
CA LEU A 145 8.78 -9.88 -25.10
C LEU A 145 9.75 -10.25 -26.25
N ASP A 146 10.91 -9.60 -26.26
CA ASP A 146 12.03 -9.96 -27.15
C ASP A 146 12.48 -11.42 -26.94
N ALA A 147 13.12 -12.01 -27.95
CA ALA A 147 13.71 -13.34 -27.82
C ALA A 147 14.80 -13.34 -26.71
N GLY A 148 14.71 -14.28 -25.77
CA GLY A 148 15.63 -14.37 -24.63
C GLY A 148 15.31 -13.42 -23.46
N ALA A 149 14.28 -12.58 -23.58
CA ALA A 149 13.78 -11.78 -22.49
C ALA A 149 13.00 -12.61 -21.45
N SER A 150 12.90 -12.07 -20.23
CA SER A 150 12.19 -12.66 -19.10
C SER A 150 11.34 -11.62 -18.38
N THR A 151 10.40 -12.08 -17.57
CA THR A 151 9.67 -11.27 -16.60
C THR A 151 10.33 -11.37 -15.22
N ALA A 152 10.09 -10.35 -14.39
CA ALA A 152 10.48 -10.29 -12.99
C ALA A 152 9.36 -9.66 -12.16
N ALA A 153 9.32 -9.99 -10.87
CA ALA A 153 8.30 -9.46 -9.97
C ALA A 153 8.37 -7.91 -9.90
N PRO A 154 7.24 -7.21 -9.99
CA PRO A 154 7.19 -5.77 -9.85
C PRO A 154 7.37 -5.35 -8.38
N ASP A 155 7.67 -4.07 -8.18
CA ASP A 155 7.54 -3.48 -6.85
C ASP A 155 6.05 -3.38 -6.51
N VAL A 156 5.67 -3.95 -5.36
CA VAL A 156 4.30 -3.93 -4.86
C VAL A 156 4.28 -3.29 -3.49
N PHE A 157 3.31 -2.41 -3.25
CA PHE A 157 3.15 -1.77 -1.96
C PHE A 157 2.50 -2.71 -0.94
N PRO A 158 2.82 -2.58 0.36
CA PRO A 158 2.39 -3.53 1.39
C PRO A 158 0.92 -3.35 1.82
N SER A 159 0.27 -2.28 1.39
CA SER A 159 -1.10 -1.93 1.78
C SER A 159 -1.94 -1.68 0.53
N LEU A 160 -3.23 -2.04 0.60
CA LEU A 160 -4.21 -1.80 -0.45
C LEU A 160 -5.33 -0.90 0.07
N ILE A 161 -5.76 0.07 -0.74
CA ILE A 161 -6.94 0.92 -0.50
C ILE A 161 -8.05 0.55 -1.48
N GLU A 162 -9.25 0.26 -0.98
CA GLU A 162 -10.44 0.10 -1.84
C GLU A 162 -11.25 1.39 -1.86
N TYR A 163 -11.49 1.95 -3.04
CA TYR A 163 -12.34 3.11 -3.24
C TYR A 163 -13.68 2.66 -3.81
N ILE A 164 -14.77 3.08 -3.21
CA ILE A 164 -16.14 2.78 -3.62
C ILE A 164 -16.80 4.09 -4.00
N GLY A 165 -17.44 4.18 -5.17
CA GLY A 165 -18.14 5.40 -5.52
C GLY A 165 -18.85 5.41 -6.87
N ASP A 166 -19.03 6.61 -7.38
CA ASP A 166 -19.78 6.88 -8.62
C ASP A 166 -18.87 7.42 -9.74
N SER A 167 -19.39 8.32 -10.58
CA SER A 167 -18.65 8.97 -11.66
C SER A 167 -17.44 9.75 -11.17
N ILE A 168 -17.48 10.29 -9.95
CA ILE A 168 -16.37 11.03 -9.36
C ILE A 168 -15.20 10.09 -9.05
N THR A 169 -15.47 8.98 -8.35
CA THR A 169 -14.46 7.94 -8.05
C THR A 169 -14.01 7.17 -9.29
N SER A 170 -14.73 7.28 -10.41
CA SER A 170 -14.34 6.70 -11.70
C SER A 170 -13.53 7.67 -12.58
N GLY A 171 -13.41 8.94 -12.18
CA GLY A 171 -12.76 9.98 -12.99
C GLY A 171 -13.52 10.36 -14.26
N TYR A 172 -14.85 10.30 -14.27
CA TYR A 172 -15.70 10.40 -15.48
C TYR A 172 -15.30 11.52 -16.46
N THR A 173 -15.10 12.74 -15.97
CA THR A 173 -14.72 13.89 -16.80
C THR A 173 -13.21 14.14 -16.86
N CYS A 174 -12.39 13.35 -16.17
CA CYS A 174 -10.94 13.45 -16.26
C CYS A 174 -10.43 13.03 -17.64
N ALA A 175 -9.31 13.64 -18.03
CA ALA A 175 -8.64 13.37 -19.31
C ALA A 175 -8.21 11.91 -19.44
N GLN A 176 -7.72 11.29 -18.37
CA GLN A 176 -7.31 9.89 -18.32
C GLN A 176 -8.17 9.06 -17.35
N ALA A 177 -9.43 9.47 -17.17
CA ALA A 177 -10.38 8.80 -16.27
C ALA A 177 -9.75 8.40 -14.94
N ASN A 178 -9.74 7.10 -14.66
CA ASN A 178 -9.31 6.48 -13.43
C ASN A 178 -7.87 6.81 -13.04
N VAL A 179 -6.91 6.77 -13.97
CA VAL A 179 -5.49 7.02 -13.64
C VAL A 179 -5.19 8.48 -13.29
N SER A 180 -6.17 9.37 -13.46
CA SER A 180 -6.08 10.80 -13.17
C SER A 180 -7.07 11.28 -12.10
N ASP A 181 -7.84 10.38 -11.50
CA ASP A 181 -8.78 10.75 -10.44
C ASP A 181 -8.14 10.75 -9.04
N TYR A 182 -8.92 11.19 -8.06
CA TYR A 182 -8.42 11.42 -6.70
C TYR A 182 -8.02 10.11 -6.00
N ALA A 183 -8.67 8.99 -6.29
CA ALA A 183 -8.37 7.70 -5.69
C ALA A 183 -7.01 7.19 -6.17
N TRP A 184 -6.77 7.27 -7.48
CA TRP A 184 -5.50 6.87 -8.08
C TRP A 184 -4.36 7.76 -7.62
N VAL A 185 -4.52 9.08 -7.74
CA VAL A 185 -3.49 10.06 -7.36
C VAL A 185 -3.16 9.95 -5.87
N CYS A 186 -4.17 9.82 -5.00
CA CYS A 186 -3.96 9.68 -3.56
C CYS A 186 -3.15 8.42 -3.22
N SER A 187 -3.44 7.29 -3.87
CA SER A 187 -2.75 6.02 -3.61
C SER A 187 -1.29 6.02 -4.09
N GLU A 188 -1.01 6.60 -5.28
CA GLU A 188 0.36 6.77 -5.74
C GLU A 188 1.15 7.71 -4.79
N LEU A 189 0.53 8.79 -4.30
CA LEU A 189 1.13 9.69 -3.30
C LEU A 189 1.36 9.04 -1.92
N LEU A 190 0.59 8.00 -1.59
CA LEU A 190 0.68 7.24 -0.34
C LEU A 190 1.62 6.04 -0.45
N GLY A 191 2.02 5.65 -1.65
CA GLY A 191 2.75 4.42 -1.89
C GLY A 191 1.92 3.20 -1.48
N THR A 192 0.69 3.10 -2.00
CA THR A 192 -0.23 1.99 -1.75
C THR A 192 -0.73 1.38 -3.05
N GLU A 193 -1.04 0.09 -3.03
CA GLU A 193 -1.89 -0.49 -4.06
C GLU A 193 -3.33 -0.03 -3.85
N HIS A 194 -4.17 -0.15 -4.87
CA HIS A 194 -5.56 0.27 -4.75
C HIS A 194 -6.48 -0.52 -5.66
N THR A 195 -7.78 -0.33 -5.47
CA THR A 195 -8.83 -0.74 -6.42
C THR A 195 -9.98 0.24 -6.35
N GLN A 196 -10.70 0.41 -7.46
CA GLN A 196 -11.88 1.27 -7.53
C GLN A 196 -13.10 0.44 -7.93
N ILE A 197 -14.06 0.33 -7.04
CA ILE A 197 -15.38 -0.26 -7.25
C ILE A 197 -16.35 0.90 -7.47
N ALA A 198 -16.28 1.49 -8.66
CA ALA A 198 -17.01 2.69 -9.00
C ALA A 198 -17.64 2.59 -10.39
N PHE A 199 -18.80 3.24 -10.54
CA PHE A 199 -19.52 3.26 -11.81
C PHE A 199 -20.26 4.60 -12.01
N PRO A 200 -20.10 5.28 -13.15
CA PRO A 200 -20.79 6.54 -13.40
C PRO A 200 -22.31 6.46 -13.29
N GLY A 201 -22.92 7.42 -12.59
CA GLY A 201 -24.37 7.50 -12.43
C GLY A 201 -24.97 6.49 -11.45
N ILE A 202 -24.18 5.64 -10.79
CA ILE A 202 -24.69 4.73 -9.77
C ILE A 202 -25.11 5.51 -8.50
N ALA A 203 -26.29 5.21 -7.98
CA ALA A 203 -26.72 5.63 -6.64
C ALA A 203 -26.36 4.54 -5.62
N LEU A 204 -26.33 4.86 -4.33
CA LEU A 204 -26.21 3.83 -3.31
C LEU A 204 -27.45 2.93 -3.28
N VAL A 205 -28.65 3.54 -3.31
CA VAL A 205 -29.93 2.85 -3.08
C VAL A 205 -30.47 2.21 -4.37
N ASN A 206 -30.96 0.97 -4.27
CA ASN A 206 -31.65 0.28 -5.35
C ASN A 206 -32.93 1.02 -5.78
N ASN A 207 -33.31 0.84 -7.04
CA ASN A 207 -34.38 1.55 -7.74
C ASN A 207 -34.11 3.04 -8.00
N TYR A 208 -32.91 3.51 -7.65
CA TYR A 208 -32.43 4.86 -7.91
C TYR A 208 -31.16 4.84 -8.78
N GLY A 209 -30.65 6.03 -9.11
CA GLY A 209 -29.49 6.20 -9.98
C GLY A 209 -29.85 6.33 -11.46
N LEU A 210 -28.84 6.64 -12.26
CA LEU A 210 -28.98 6.97 -13.68
C LEU A 210 -28.78 5.75 -14.59
N ASN A 211 -28.40 4.60 -14.02
CA ASN A 211 -28.25 3.35 -14.77
C ASN A 211 -29.60 2.74 -15.17
N THR A 212 -29.64 2.00 -16.28
CA THR A 212 -30.87 1.45 -16.88
C THR A 212 -31.62 0.52 -15.93
N ASN A 213 -30.90 -0.34 -15.20
CA ASN A 213 -31.49 -1.36 -14.34
C ASN A 213 -31.78 -0.86 -12.92
N LYS A 214 -31.49 0.42 -12.65
CA LYS A 214 -31.63 1.08 -11.33
C LYS A 214 -31.06 0.28 -10.17
N THR A 215 -30.01 -0.51 -10.41
CA THR A 215 -29.34 -1.27 -9.36
C THR A 215 -28.39 -0.33 -8.61
N GLY A 216 -28.50 -0.33 -7.28
CA GLY A 216 -27.70 0.51 -6.40
C GLY A 216 -26.36 -0.13 -6.04
N MET A 217 -25.42 0.69 -5.56
CA MET A 217 -24.12 0.21 -5.08
C MET A 217 -24.26 -0.75 -3.90
N GLU A 218 -25.35 -0.66 -3.11
CA GLU A 218 -25.63 -1.62 -2.03
C GLU A 218 -25.69 -3.08 -2.53
N THR A 219 -26.16 -3.28 -3.77
CA THR A 219 -26.20 -4.58 -4.44
C THR A 219 -24.93 -4.81 -5.26
N GLN A 220 -24.54 -3.82 -6.06
CA GLN A 220 -23.48 -3.99 -7.05
C GLN A 220 -22.11 -4.21 -6.39
N TYR A 221 -21.87 -3.65 -5.21
CA TYR A 221 -20.62 -3.85 -4.48
C TYR A 221 -20.31 -5.32 -4.21
N LEU A 222 -21.32 -6.20 -4.17
CA LEU A 222 -21.14 -7.63 -3.93
C LEU A 222 -20.77 -8.42 -5.19
N LYS A 223 -20.70 -7.77 -6.36
CA LYS A 223 -20.56 -8.42 -7.67
C LYS A 223 -19.13 -8.40 -8.23
N LEU A 224 -18.77 -9.46 -8.94
CA LEU A 224 -17.49 -9.55 -9.64
C LEU A 224 -17.40 -8.52 -10.77
N GLN A 225 -18.49 -8.35 -11.53
CA GLN A 225 -18.58 -7.49 -12.71
C GLN A 225 -19.38 -6.23 -12.39
N ASN A 226 -19.30 -5.22 -13.25
CA ASN A 226 -20.01 -3.96 -13.08
C ASN A 226 -21.50 -4.04 -13.51
N LEU A 227 -22.21 -2.92 -13.43
CA LEU A 227 -23.65 -2.81 -13.72
C LEU A 227 -24.06 -3.21 -15.15
N SER A 228 -23.14 -3.20 -16.11
CA SER A 228 -23.38 -3.64 -17.48
C SER A 228 -23.58 -5.16 -17.60
N PHE A 229 -23.38 -5.91 -16.51
CA PHE A 229 -23.47 -7.37 -16.46
C PHE A 229 -24.49 -7.83 -15.39
N PRO A 230 -25.80 -7.84 -15.70
CA PRO A 230 -26.84 -8.15 -14.71
C PRO A 230 -26.74 -9.56 -14.11
N ALA A 231 -26.21 -10.52 -14.86
CA ALA A 231 -26.00 -11.90 -14.43
C ALA A 231 -24.68 -12.09 -13.65
N SER A 232 -24.07 -11.00 -13.17
CA SER A 232 -22.75 -11.07 -12.55
C SER A 232 -22.73 -12.01 -11.32
N PRO A 233 -21.75 -12.92 -11.23
CA PRO A 233 -21.54 -13.70 -10.03
C PRO A 233 -21.10 -12.81 -8.86
N ASN A 234 -21.22 -13.33 -7.65
CA ASN A 234 -20.73 -12.62 -6.47
C ASN A 234 -19.20 -12.57 -6.47
N TRP A 235 -18.66 -11.46 -5.99
CA TRP A 235 -17.23 -11.30 -5.76
C TRP A 235 -16.77 -12.18 -4.60
N ASP A 236 -15.64 -12.86 -4.80
CA ASP A 236 -14.92 -13.54 -3.73
C ASP A 236 -14.07 -12.53 -2.93
N PHE A 237 -14.61 -12.08 -1.80
CA PHE A 237 -13.95 -11.11 -0.92
C PHE A 237 -12.66 -11.64 -0.28
N SER A 238 -12.31 -12.93 -0.42
CA SER A 238 -11.04 -13.48 0.08
C SER A 238 -9.84 -13.19 -0.85
N LYS A 239 -10.08 -12.70 -2.07
CA LYS A 239 -9.03 -12.46 -3.08
C LYS A 239 -8.06 -11.34 -2.68
N TYR A 240 -8.53 -10.31 -1.98
CA TYR A 240 -7.69 -9.28 -1.36
C TYR A 240 -8.31 -8.77 -0.05
N THR A 241 -7.53 -8.10 0.77
CA THR A 241 -8.01 -7.43 1.99
C THR A 241 -7.47 -6.00 2.01
N PRO A 242 -8.32 -4.96 1.83
CA PRO A 242 -7.88 -3.58 1.96
C PRO A 242 -7.57 -3.25 3.41
N LYS A 243 -6.57 -2.39 3.65
CA LYS A 243 -6.38 -1.76 4.96
C LYS A 243 -7.35 -0.61 5.19
N VAL A 244 -7.65 0.11 4.11
CA VAL A 244 -8.53 1.28 4.12
C VAL A 244 -9.56 1.13 3.01
N ILE A 245 -10.79 1.52 3.31
CA ILE A 245 -11.89 1.61 2.36
C ILE A 245 -12.39 3.05 2.37
N VAL A 246 -12.53 3.66 1.20
CA VAL A 246 -13.02 5.03 1.06
C VAL A 246 -14.31 5.00 0.26
N VAL A 247 -15.42 5.49 0.82
CA VAL A 247 -16.73 5.53 0.18
C VAL A 247 -17.08 6.98 -0.17
N ASN A 248 -17.35 7.24 -1.44
CA ASN A 248 -17.83 8.53 -1.93
C ASN A 248 -19.07 8.31 -2.81
N LEU A 249 -20.24 8.35 -2.17
CA LEU A 249 -21.56 8.08 -2.75
C LEU A 249 -22.57 9.08 -2.19
N GLY A 250 -23.65 9.32 -2.94
CA GLY A 250 -24.74 10.22 -2.55
C GLY A 250 -25.05 11.30 -3.58
N GLN A 251 -24.13 11.56 -4.53
CA GLN A 251 -24.35 12.53 -5.60
C GLN A 251 -25.56 12.15 -6.46
N ASN A 252 -25.61 10.89 -6.93
CA ASN A 252 -26.71 10.40 -7.74
C ASN A 252 -27.97 10.13 -6.92
N ASP A 253 -27.84 9.68 -5.67
CA ASP A 253 -28.98 9.52 -4.75
C ASP A 253 -29.73 10.85 -4.57
N ASN A 254 -28.99 11.94 -4.40
CA ASN A 254 -29.57 13.28 -4.39
C ASN A 254 -30.21 13.64 -5.73
N GLY A 255 -29.48 13.44 -6.83
CA GLY A 255 -29.96 13.76 -8.18
C GLY A 255 -31.21 13.00 -8.61
N THR A 256 -31.44 11.81 -8.06
CA THR A 256 -32.62 10.98 -8.34
C THR A 256 -33.67 11.01 -7.22
N GLY A 257 -33.54 11.90 -6.24
CA GLY A 257 -34.58 12.16 -5.24
C GLY A 257 -34.77 11.06 -4.19
N VAL A 258 -33.71 10.34 -3.79
CA VAL A 258 -33.77 9.40 -2.67
C VAL A 258 -34.11 10.17 -1.39
N PRO A 259 -35.11 9.77 -0.58
CA PRO A 259 -35.36 10.36 0.74
C PRO A 259 -34.16 10.20 1.70
N ASP A 260 -33.93 11.18 2.58
CA ASP A 260 -32.74 11.17 3.46
C ASP A 260 -32.74 10.03 4.48
N ASP A 261 -33.91 9.64 4.99
CA ASP A 261 -34.10 8.51 5.90
C ASP A 261 -33.80 7.15 5.23
N LEU A 262 -34.28 6.98 3.98
CA LEU A 262 -33.98 5.81 3.17
C LEU A 262 -32.49 5.75 2.82
N PHE A 263 -31.89 6.89 2.41
CA PHE A 263 -30.46 6.95 2.13
C PHE A 263 -29.63 6.63 3.38
N GLN A 264 -29.95 7.23 4.54
CA GLN A 264 -29.23 6.99 5.79
C GLN A 264 -29.30 5.52 6.22
N SER A 265 -30.50 4.94 6.24
CA SER A 265 -30.68 3.53 6.64
C SER A 265 -29.94 2.59 5.69
N THR A 266 -30.01 2.83 4.39
CA THR A 266 -29.27 2.07 3.38
C THR A 266 -27.76 2.22 3.55
N TYR A 267 -27.25 3.44 3.77
CA TYR A 267 -25.82 3.69 3.99
C TYR A 267 -25.32 3.02 5.27
N THR A 268 -26.12 3.02 6.32
CA THR A 268 -25.81 2.31 7.57
C THR A 268 -25.65 0.81 7.31
N ASN A 269 -26.58 0.20 6.59
CA ASN A 269 -26.53 -1.21 6.23
C ASN A 269 -25.39 -1.54 5.26
N PHE A 270 -25.08 -0.63 4.35
CA PHE A 270 -23.98 -0.76 3.42
C PHE A 270 -22.62 -0.78 4.14
N LEU A 271 -22.41 0.15 5.09
CA LEU A 271 -21.21 0.15 5.94
C LEU A 271 -21.10 -1.14 6.77
N ALA A 272 -22.21 -1.65 7.31
CA ALA A 272 -22.24 -2.94 8.00
C ALA A 272 -21.90 -4.10 7.06
N THR A 273 -22.36 -4.05 5.81
CA THR A 273 -22.04 -5.03 4.77
C THR A 273 -20.55 -5.02 4.47
N ILE A 274 -19.95 -3.85 4.24
CA ILE A 274 -18.50 -3.70 4.05
C ILE A 274 -17.74 -4.28 5.25
N ARG A 275 -18.12 -3.91 6.48
CA ARG A 275 -17.51 -4.44 7.71
C ARG A 275 -17.56 -5.97 7.78
N SER A 276 -18.67 -6.58 7.37
CA SER A 276 -18.81 -8.06 7.36
C SER A 276 -17.85 -8.74 6.38
N LYS A 277 -17.47 -8.06 5.30
CA LYS A 277 -16.51 -8.57 4.31
C LYS A 277 -15.08 -8.28 4.72
N PHE A 278 -14.83 -7.14 5.36
CA PHE A 278 -13.52 -6.68 5.78
C PHE A 278 -13.51 -6.27 7.27
N PRO A 279 -13.39 -7.24 8.19
CA PRO A 279 -13.58 -7.00 9.63
C PRO A 279 -12.58 -6.02 10.28
N VAL A 280 -11.41 -5.82 9.67
CA VAL A 280 -10.32 -5.02 10.23
C VAL A 280 -10.00 -3.74 9.44
N ALA A 281 -10.65 -3.50 8.29
CA ALA A 281 -10.38 -2.33 7.48
C ALA A 281 -10.88 -1.04 8.13
N GLU A 282 -10.18 0.07 7.94
CA GLU A 282 -10.67 1.40 8.32
C GLU A 282 -11.57 1.95 7.21
N ILE A 283 -12.81 2.31 7.52
CA ILE A 283 -13.81 2.74 6.53
C ILE A 283 -14.02 4.24 6.63
N PHE A 284 -13.75 4.99 5.56
CA PHE A 284 -13.93 6.44 5.49
C PHE A 284 -15.08 6.78 4.56
N ALA A 285 -16.20 7.24 5.10
CA ALA A 285 -17.30 7.80 4.34
C ALA A 285 -17.04 9.28 4.09
N LEU A 286 -16.73 9.63 2.84
CA LEU A 286 -16.56 11.02 2.43
C LEU A 286 -17.94 11.68 2.29
N ARG A 287 -18.05 12.92 2.77
CA ARG A 287 -19.10 13.83 2.30
C ARG A 287 -18.92 14.03 0.79
N PRO A 288 -19.96 13.82 -0.05
CA PRO A 288 -19.89 14.21 -1.46
C PRO A 288 -19.42 15.65 -1.61
N PHE A 289 -18.55 15.93 -2.59
CA PHE A 289 -17.84 17.21 -2.62
C PHE A 289 -18.76 18.42 -2.80
N THR A 290 -19.89 18.25 -3.49
CA THR A 290 -20.98 19.24 -3.64
C THR A 290 -21.76 19.48 -2.34
N GLY A 291 -21.62 18.60 -1.35
CA GLY A 291 -22.26 18.68 -0.04
C GLY A 291 -23.62 18.02 0.10
N VAL A 292 -24.13 17.45 -0.99
CA VAL A 292 -25.37 16.67 -0.95
C VAL A 292 -25.22 15.46 -0.03
N LYS A 293 -26.33 15.04 0.58
CA LYS A 293 -26.39 13.89 1.50
C LYS A 293 -25.39 13.92 2.67
N ALA A 294 -24.85 15.09 3.02
CA ALA A 294 -23.89 15.23 4.11
C ALA A 294 -24.46 14.75 5.46
N THR A 295 -25.63 15.26 5.84
CA THR A 295 -26.32 14.93 7.10
C THR A 295 -26.63 13.42 7.21
N PRO A 296 -27.33 12.78 6.25
CA PRO A 296 -27.64 11.37 6.38
C PRO A 296 -26.41 10.46 6.27
N THR A 297 -25.35 10.86 5.55
CA THR A 297 -24.06 10.13 5.55
C THR A 297 -23.40 10.15 6.93
N GLN A 298 -23.32 11.33 7.55
CA GLN A 298 -22.74 11.46 8.89
C GLN A 298 -23.56 10.70 9.94
N ALA A 299 -24.89 10.76 9.85
CA ALA A 299 -25.78 10.02 10.73
C ALA A 299 -25.62 8.49 10.57
N ALA A 300 -25.41 7.99 9.36
CA ALA A 300 -25.13 6.57 9.11
C ALA A 300 -23.81 6.10 9.74
N VAL A 301 -22.75 6.90 9.63
CA VAL A 301 -21.47 6.65 10.31
C VAL A 301 -21.66 6.62 11.83
N ASN A 302 -22.34 7.63 12.39
CA ASN A 302 -22.61 7.71 13.83
C ASN A 302 -23.43 6.50 14.32
N ALA A 303 -24.39 6.02 13.54
CA ALA A 303 -25.16 4.82 13.86
C ALA A 303 -24.28 3.56 13.92
N ARG A 304 -23.28 3.43 13.03
CA ARG A 304 -22.31 2.33 13.07
C ARG A 304 -21.38 2.40 14.27
N ILE A 305 -20.90 3.60 14.61
CA ILE A 305 -20.10 3.83 15.82
C ILE A 305 -20.91 3.46 17.07
N ALA A 306 -22.16 3.91 17.17
CA ALA A 306 -23.06 3.57 18.27
C ALA A 306 -23.34 2.05 18.36
N ALA A 307 -23.32 1.35 17.23
CA ALA A 307 -23.40 -0.11 17.17
C ALA A 307 -22.07 -0.84 17.45
N GLY A 308 -21.01 -0.12 17.86
CA GLY A 308 -19.73 -0.68 18.29
C GLY A 308 -18.64 -0.77 17.20
N ASP A 309 -18.88 -0.27 15.99
CA ASP A 309 -17.85 -0.21 14.94
C ASP A 309 -16.96 1.03 15.13
N ALA A 310 -15.83 0.88 15.82
CA ALA A 310 -14.89 1.97 16.07
C ALA A 310 -13.98 2.32 14.87
N ARG A 311 -14.09 1.60 13.75
CA ARG A 311 -13.21 1.73 12.57
C ARG A 311 -13.96 2.29 11.35
N VAL A 312 -14.92 3.17 11.61
CA VAL A 312 -15.70 3.88 10.60
C VAL A 312 -15.66 5.37 10.88
N HIS A 313 -15.39 6.16 9.86
CA HIS A 313 -15.04 7.56 9.96
C HIS A 313 -15.85 8.38 8.97
N TYR A 314 -16.38 9.51 9.42
CA TYR A 314 -16.95 10.50 8.53
C TYR A 314 -15.89 11.54 8.19
N VAL A 315 -15.68 11.81 6.91
CA VAL A 315 -14.75 12.84 6.46
C VAL A 315 -15.54 14.00 5.89
N ASN A 316 -15.51 15.12 6.63
CA ASN A 316 -16.09 16.37 6.15
C ASN A 316 -15.19 16.99 5.07
N THR A 317 -15.68 17.01 3.84
CA THR A 317 -14.96 17.54 2.67
C THR A 317 -15.34 18.99 2.33
N THR A 318 -16.03 19.68 3.24
CA THR A 318 -16.42 21.08 3.03
C THR A 318 -15.20 21.95 2.70
N GLY A 319 -15.29 22.72 1.62
CA GLY A 319 -14.23 23.63 1.18
C GLY A 319 -13.02 22.95 0.53
N TRP A 320 -13.03 21.63 0.32
CA TRP A 320 -11.92 20.95 -0.36
C TRP A 320 -11.80 21.40 -1.83
N ILE A 321 -12.93 21.52 -2.51
CA ILE A 321 -13.04 22.02 -3.89
C ILE A 321 -14.27 22.93 -4.01
N THR A 322 -14.23 23.88 -4.95
CA THR A 322 -15.26 24.91 -5.09
C THR A 322 -15.96 24.85 -6.45
N GLN A 323 -17.28 24.62 -6.46
CA GLN A 323 -18.09 24.65 -7.68
C GLN A 323 -18.03 26.02 -8.38
N GLY A 324 -18.08 26.04 -9.71
CA GLY A 324 -17.97 27.27 -10.51
C GLY A 324 -16.54 27.81 -10.67
N THR A 325 -15.53 27.08 -10.17
CA THR A 325 -14.11 27.40 -10.37
C THR A 325 -13.43 26.32 -11.24
N ALA A 326 -12.13 26.49 -11.51
CA ALA A 326 -11.32 25.49 -12.20
C ALA A 326 -11.21 24.14 -11.47
N ASP A 327 -11.69 24.02 -10.23
CA ASP A 327 -11.77 22.75 -9.51
C ASP A 327 -12.76 21.76 -10.15
N TYR A 328 -13.68 22.22 -11.00
CA TYR A 328 -14.71 21.40 -11.63
C TYR A 328 -14.73 21.55 -13.16
N ASN A 329 -15.04 20.45 -13.85
CA ASN A 329 -15.31 20.47 -15.30
C ASN A 329 -16.77 20.84 -15.60
N ASP A 330 -17.68 20.53 -14.67
CA ASP A 330 -19.10 20.83 -14.77
C ASP A 330 -19.70 21.09 -13.37
N GLY A 331 -21.02 21.06 -13.21
CA GLY A 331 -21.67 21.32 -11.92
C GLY A 331 -21.37 20.27 -10.83
N ALA A 332 -20.82 19.09 -11.12
CA ALA A 332 -20.67 17.99 -10.16
C ALA A 332 -19.34 17.25 -10.22
N HIS A 333 -18.69 17.17 -11.38
CA HIS A 333 -17.47 16.39 -11.59
C HIS A 333 -16.23 17.27 -11.45
N PRO A 334 -15.29 16.92 -10.55
CA PRO A 334 -14.04 17.63 -10.43
C PRO A 334 -13.23 17.57 -11.73
N SER A 335 -12.49 18.64 -12.01
CA SER A 335 -11.44 18.63 -13.04
C SER A 335 -10.23 17.82 -12.56
N VAL A 336 -9.24 17.61 -13.43
CA VAL A 336 -7.98 16.96 -13.02
C VAL A 336 -7.31 17.73 -11.87
N SER A 337 -7.32 19.06 -11.89
CA SER A 337 -6.80 19.88 -10.78
C SER A 337 -7.64 19.73 -9.51
N GLY A 338 -8.97 19.65 -9.64
CA GLY A 338 -9.85 19.36 -8.51
C GLY A 338 -9.55 17.99 -7.88
N HIS A 339 -9.37 16.95 -8.69
CA HIS A 339 -8.99 15.61 -8.23
C HIS A 339 -7.63 15.60 -7.52
N ILE A 340 -6.62 16.31 -8.04
CA ILE A 340 -5.31 16.46 -7.38
C ILE A 340 -5.46 17.17 -6.02
N LYS A 341 -6.30 18.22 -5.93
CA LYS A 341 -6.56 18.93 -4.68
C LYS A 341 -7.22 18.02 -3.64
N VAL A 342 -8.25 17.27 -4.05
CA VAL A 342 -8.90 16.25 -3.22
C VAL A 342 -7.89 15.20 -2.76
N ALA A 343 -7.06 14.66 -3.66
CA ALA A 343 -6.05 13.67 -3.30
C ALA A 343 -5.06 14.18 -2.25
N ASN A 344 -4.58 15.41 -2.39
CA ASN A 344 -3.66 16.03 -1.43
C ASN A 344 -4.29 16.28 -0.06
N LEU A 345 -5.60 16.58 -0.01
CA LEU A 345 -6.35 16.76 1.24
C LEU A 345 -6.73 15.42 1.90
N LEU A 346 -6.99 14.39 1.09
CA LEU A 346 -7.31 13.05 1.56
C LEU A 346 -6.05 12.32 2.07
N LYS A 347 -4.91 12.50 1.42
CA LYS A 347 -3.63 11.86 1.79
C LYS A 347 -3.31 11.93 3.29
N PRO A 348 -3.25 13.10 3.95
CA PRO A 348 -2.89 13.17 5.37
C PRO A 348 -3.91 12.47 6.28
N ILE A 349 -5.16 12.28 5.84
CA ILE A 349 -6.19 11.54 6.58
C ILE A 349 -5.94 10.04 6.52
N LEU A 350 -5.58 9.52 5.33
CA LEU A 350 -5.38 8.09 5.13
C LEU A 350 -3.97 7.62 5.54
N ALA A 351 -2.97 8.49 5.45
CA ALA A 351 -1.56 8.16 5.70
C ALA A 351 -1.32 7.38 7.00
N PRO A 352 -1.90 7.74 8.16
CA PRO A 352 -1.71 6.99 9.41
C PRO A 352 -2.15 5.51 9.36
N TYR A 353 -3.01 5.15 8.42
CA TYR A 353 -3.64 3.83 8.32
C TYR A 353 -3.03 2.95 7.22
N VAL A 354 -2.41 3.56 6.21
CA VAL A 354 -1.91 2.85 5.02
C VAL A 354 -0.41 2.96 4.86
N ALA A 355 0.17 4.10 5.24
CA ALA A 355 1.60 4.21 5.38
C ALA A 355 1.97 3.43 6.63
N SER A 356 2.93 2.52 6.51
CA SER A 356 3.96 2.59 7.53
C SER A 356 4.74 3.84 7.19
N PRO A 357 4.58 4.98 7.88
CA PRO A 357 5.55 6.03 7.68
C PRO A 357 6.89 5.37 7.99
N ALA A 358 7.74 5.27 6.97
CA ALA A 358 9.13 5.00 7.21
C ALA A 358 9.54 6.01 8.29
N LEU A 359 10.03 5.52 9.42
CA LEU A 359 10.45 6.40 10.50
C LEU A 359 11.46 7.38 9.90
N ALA A 360 11.24 8.68 10.08
CA ALA A 360 12.10 9.69 9.49
C ALA A 360 13.56 9.47 9.96
N ASN A 361 14.52 9.88 9.14
CA ASN A 361 15.91 9.93 9.61
C ASN A 361 16.01 10.98 10.71
N GLY A 362 16.72 10.67 11.79
CA GLY A 362 16.82 11.60 12.90
C GLY A 362 17.51 11.00 14.12
N THR A 363 17.63 11.83 15.15
CA THR A 363 18.06 11.38 16.47
C THR A 363 16.82 11.22 17.35
N TYR A 364 16.73 10.08 18.03
CA TYR A 364 15.58 9.70 18.84
C TYR A 364 16.01 9.25 20.24
N LYS A 365 15.12 9.43 21.21
CA LYS A 365 15.02 8.50 22.34
C LYS A 365 13.99 7.42 22.00
N LEU A 366 14.29 6.18 22.36
CA LEU A 366 13.39 5.05 22.17
C LEU A 366 12.81 4.68 23.53
N VAL A 367 11.49 4.77 23.69
CA VAL A 367 10.81 4.52 24.98
C VAL A 367 9.97 3.25 24.86
N ASN A 368 10.18 2.29 25.76
CA ASN A 368 9.40 1.05 25.76
C ASN A 368 7.96 1.33 26.20
N ARG A 369 6.99 0.75 25.50
CA ARG A 369 5.56 0.97 25.79
C ARG A 369 5.11 0.38 27.13
N THR A 370 5.71 -0.72 27.59
CA THR A 370 5.31 -1.36 28.85
C THR A 370 5.82 -0.58 30.05
N SER A 371 7.09 -0.19 30.03
CA SER A 371 7.76 0.40 31.20
C SER A 371 7.79 1.93 31.20
N GLY A 372 7.67 2.57 30.03
CA GLY A 372 7.95 4.00 29.89
C GLY A 372 9.43 4.37 30.03
N LEU A 373 10.33 3.38 30.14
CA LEU A 373 11.77 3.58 30.25
C LEU A 373 12.45 3.65 28.88
N ALA A 374 13.58 4.33 28.81
CA ALA A 374 14.33 4.56 27.57
C ALA A 374 15.35 3.45 27.29
N LEU A 375 15.61 3.20 26.01
CA LEU A 375 16.71 2.37 25.53
C LEU A 375 18.05 3.03 25.89
N ASP A 376 18.89 2.29 26.62
CA ASP A 376 20.03 2.83 27.34
C ASP A 376 21.28 1.96 27.14
N VAL A 377 22.42 2.61 26.89
CA VAL A 377 23.72 1.95 26.92
C VAL A 377 24.19 1.80 28.37
N LYS A 378 24.31 0.55 28.83
CA LYS A 378 24.60 0.25 30.24
C LYS A 378 25.88 0.92 30.73
N GLY A 379 25.75 1.69 31.80
CA GLY A 379 26.88 2.36 32.46
C GLY A 379 27.54 3.46 31.65
N ASN A 380 26.87 3.98 30.61
CA ASN A 380 27.41 5.00 29.69
C ASN A 380 28.73 4.57 29.02
N LEU A 381 28.95 3.26 28.85
CA LEU A 381 30.18 2.72 28.28
C LEU A 381 30.20 2.83 26.76
N THR A 382 31.39 2.81 26.16
CA THR A 382 31.58 2.95 24.70
C THR A 382 32.28 1.76 24.06
N ALA A 383 32.64 0.75 24.86
CA ALA A 383 33.34 -0.44 24.38
C ALA A 383 32.40 -1.37 23.58
N ASP A 384 32.98 -2.15 22.67
CA ASP A 384 32.26 -3.24 22.02
C ASP A 384 31.74 -4.24 23.07
N GLN A 385 30.63 -4.89 22.73
CA GLN A 385 29.92 -5.86 23.56
C GLN A 385 29.21 -5.29 24.79
N THR A 386 29.28 -3.97 25.02
CA THR A 386 28.52 -3.29 26.09
C THR A 386 27.02 -3.63 25.96
N PRO A 387 26.38 -4.18 27.00
CA PRO A 387 24.96 -4.52 26.94
C PRO A 387 24.05 -3.31 26.81
N ILE A 388 22.92 -3.51 26.14
CA ILE A 388 21.82 -2.54 26.11
C ILE A 388 20.79 -2.90 27.18
N GLN A 389 20.29 -1.90 27.88
CA GLN A 389 19.30 -2.02 28.94
C GLN A 389 18.16 -1.01 28.74
N GLN A 390 17.13 -1.08 29.59
CA GLN A 390 16.21 0.05 29.79
C GLN A 390 16.60 0.83 31.05
N TRP A 391 16.46 2.16 31.01
CA TRP A 391 16.69 3.02 32.18
C TRP A 391 15.79 4.26 32.18
N GLY A 392 15.70 4.96 33.31
CA GLY A 392 15.02 6.26 33.37
C GLY A 392 15.68 7.25 32.41
N TYR A 393 14.88 7.98 31.63
CA TYR A 393 15.43 8.94 30.67
C TYR A 393 16.07 10.14 31.40
N THR A 394 17.36 10.34 31.19
CA THR A 394 18.18 11.40 31.80
C THR A 394 18.58 12.49 30.81
N GLY A 395 18.32 12.30 29.51
CA GLY A 395 18.80 13.19 28.46
C GLY A 395 20.25 12.92 28.02
N GLY A 396 20.96 11.99 28.65
CA GLY A 396 22.35 11.64 28.31
C GLY A 396 22.52 11.07 26.89
N ASN A 397 23.70 11.25 26.30
CA ASN A 397 24.02 10.76 24.94
C ASN A 397 23.94 9.23 24.83
N ASN A 398 24.10 8.51 25.94
CA ASN A 398 23.96 7.06 26.04
C ASN A 398 22.52 6.56 25.83
N GLN A 399 21.53 7.48 25.81
CA GLN A 399 20.10 7.21 25.58
C GLN A 399 19.58 7.84 24.28
N ARG A 400 20.47 8.38 23.46
CA ARG A 400 20.14 9.00 22.17
C ARG A 400 20.66 8.13 21.03
N TRP A 401 19.81 7.93 20.04
CA TRP A 401 20.04 6.99 18.95
C TRP A 401 19.82 7.67 17.61
N THR A 402 20.83 7.67 16.75
CA THR A 402 20.70 8.11 15.36
C THR A 402 20.10 6.97 14.55
N VAL A 403 18.91 7.20 14.01
CA VAL A 403 18.20 6.24 13.16
C VAL A 403 18.28 6.72 11.72
N THR A 404 18.76 5.84 10.84
CA THR A 404 18.94 6.15 9.42
C THR A 404 18.34 5.04 8.58
N ASN A 405 17.38 5.39 7.74
CA ASN A 405 16.84 4.52 6.69
C ASN A 405 17.96 4.24 5.67
N ILE A 406 18.22 2.96 5.42
CA ILE A 406 19.25 2.47 4.49
C ILE A 406 18.64 1.79 3.25
N GLY A 407 17.36 2.05 2.97
CA GLY A 407 16.60 1.48 1.85
C GLY A 407 15.82 0.20 2.23
N ASN A 408 14.85 -0.18 1.40
CA ASN A 408 14.06 -1.42 1.53
C ASN A 408 13.38 -1.62 2.90
N GLY A 409 13.01 -0.53 3.57
CA GLY A 409 12.41 -0.56 4.91
C GLY A 409 13.38 -0.96 6.04
N GLN A 410 14.69 -1.02 5.77
CA GLN A 410 15.73 -1.31 6.75
C GLN A 410 16.35 -0.02 7.29
N TYR A 411 16.82 -0.10 8.53
CA TYR A 411 17.40 0.99 9.30
C TYR A 411 18.70 0.55 9.94
N ARG A 412 19.61 1.52 10.08
CA ARG A 412 20.72 1.48 11.01
C ARG A 412 20.34 2.30 12.24
N ILE A 413 20.67 1.78 13.42
CA ILE A 413 20.46 2.46 14.71
C ILE A 413 21.83 2.58 15.38
N LEU A 414 22.33 3.80 15.51
CA LEU A 414 23.65 4.09 16.08
C LEU A 414 23.51 4.81 17.41
N SER A 415 24.34 4.45 18.39
CA SER A 415 24.48 5.22 19.63
C SER A 415 25.08 6.58 19.31
N VAL A 416 24.43 7.66 19.74
CA VAL A 416 25.00 9.03 19.61
C VAL A 416 26.28 9.17 20.43
N GLN A 417 26.39 8.47 21.56
CA GLN A 417 27.56 8.56 22.43
C GLN A 417 28.84 8.00 21.79
N SER A 418 28.73 6.86 21.10
CA SER A 418 29.91 6.10 20.64
C SER A 418 30.02 5.97 19.12
N GLY A 419 28.95 6.28 18.37
CA GLY A 419 28.85 6.00 16.93
C GLY A 419 28.71 4.52 16.58
N LYS A 420 28.62 3.63 17.58
CA LYS A 420 28.52 2.18 17.43
C LYS A 420 27.09 1.72 17.17
N SER A 421 26.94 0.59 16.49
CA SER A 421 25.66 0.00 16.12
C SER A 421 24.96 -0.67 17.30
N LEU A 422 23.62 -0.59 17.28
CA LEU A 422 22.76 -1.52 17.98
C LEU A 422 22.86 -2.89 17.30
N ASP A 423 23.37 -3.89 18.02
CA ASP A 423 23.87 -5.15 17.46
C ASP A 423 23.26 -6.36 18.20
N VAL A 424 22.77 -7.35 17.46
CA VAL A 424 22.41 -8.66 18.02
C VAL A 424 23.68 -9.48 18.22
N ALA A 425 23.96 -9.84 19.48
CA ALA A 425 25.24 -10.41 19.87
C ALA A 425 25.55 -11.69 19.10
N GLY A 426 26.75 -11.74 18.51
CA GLY A 426 27.25 -12.91 17.78
C GLY A 426 26.46 -13.28 16.53
N ASN A 427 25.61 -12.38 16.01
CA ASN A 427 24.70 -12.68 14.88
C ASN A 427 23.79 -13.89 15.18
N ALA A 428 23.51 -14.17 16.47
CA ALA A 428 22.71 -15.30 16.89
C ALA A 428 21.21 -15.06 16.66
N THR A 429 20.47 -16.15 16.45
CA THR A 429 19.05 -16.13 16.10
C THR A 429 18.15 -16.69 17.21
N ALA A 430 18.72 -17.13 18.33
CA ALA A 430 17.97 -17.73 19.44
C ALA A 430 17.16 -16.68 20.23
N ASP A 431 16.04 -17.11 20.81
CA ASP A 431 15.27 -16.26 21.73
C ASP A 431 16.11 -15.97 22.97
N GLY A 432 16.06 -14.72 23.43
CA GLY A 432 16.85 -14.28 24.57
C GLY A 432 18.27 -13.85 24.23
N THR A 433 18.65 -13.87 22.94
CA THR A 433 19.93 -13.30 22.52
C THR A 433 19.97 -11.81 22.86
N ARG A 434 20.97 -11.40 23.63
CA ARG A 434 21.13 -10.01 24.08
C ARG A 434 21.44 -9.06 22.92
N ILE A 435 21.00 -7.81 23.07
CA ILE A 435 21.43 -6.69 22.22
C ILE A 435 22.60 -5.95 22.90
N GLN A 436 23.56 -5.51 22.11
CA GLN A 436 24.80 -4.88 22.56
C GLN A 436 25.20 -3.69 21.68
N LEU A 437 26.16 -2.90 22.14
CA LEU A 437 26.96 -2.04 21.27
C LEU A 437 28.02 -2.86 20.55
N TYR A 438 28.21 -2.58 19.27
CA TYR A 438 29.34 -3.12 18.53
C TYR A 438 29.78 -2.18 17.42
N THR A 439 31.06 -2.28 17.06
CA THR A 439 31.64 -1.57 15.92
C THR A 439 30.77 -1.74 14.67
N SER A 440 30.45 -0.64 14.00
CA SER A 440 29.53 -0.59 12.88
C SER A 440 30.14 -1.24 11.63
N THR A 441 29.62 -2.40 11.24
CA THR A 441 30.10 -3.20 10.09
C THR A 441 29.06 -3.32 8.97
N ASN A 442 27.83 -2.85 9.20
CA ASN A 442 26.69 -3.04 8.29
C ASN A 442 26.28 -4.51 8.08
N ALA A 443 26.72 -5.41 8.95
CA ALA A 443 26.27 -6.80 8.95
C ALA A 443 24.77 -6.91 9.27
N ASN A 444 24.13 -8.02 8.90
CA ASN A 444 22.68 -8.22 9.06
C ASN A 444 22.21 -8.16 10.53
N ASN A 445 23.07 -8.45 11.50
CA ASN A 445 22.78 -8.33 12.93
C ASN A 445 22.78 -6.88 13.45
N GLN A 446 23.14 -5.92 12.60
CA GLN A 446 23.10 -4.49 12.88
C GLN A 446 22.06 -3.74 12.03
N ARG A 447 21.25 -4.49 11.26
CA ARG A 447 20.17 -3.96 10.44
C ARG A 447 18.83 -4.30 11.06
N TRP A 448 17.94 -3.32 11.04
CA TRP A 448 16.66 -3.40 11.71
C TRP A 448 15.53 -3.04 10.74
N VAL A 449 14.42 -3.75 10.80
CA VAL A 449 13.17 -3.33 10.14
C VAL A 449 12.30 -2.68 11.20
N ILE A 450 11.95 -1.41 10.99
CA ILE A 450 11.08 -0.66 11.90
C ILE A 450 9.70 -0.58 11.26
N THR A 451 8.71 -1.23 11.88
CA THR A 451 7.32 -1.27 11.40
C THR A 451 6.39 -0.71 12.47
N PRO A 452 5.32 0.02 12.10
CA PRO A 452 4.32 0.48 13.06
C PRO A 452 3.73 -0.67 13.87
N GLY A 453 3.51 -0.42 15.15
CA GLY A 453 2.68 -1.23 16.03
C GLY A 453 1.34 -0.52 16.29
N THR A 454 0.96 -0.38 17.55
CA THR A 454 -0.15 0.52 17.93
C THR A 454 0.23 1.97 17.62
N VAL A 455 -0.76 2.84 17.35
CA VAL A 455 -0.57 4.28 17.09
C VAL A 455 0.44 4.89 18.07
N GLY A 456 1.49 5.53 17.54
CA GLY A 456 2.57 6.14 18.31
C GLY A 456 3.73 5.21 18.69
N TYR A 457 3.64 3.92 18.37
CA TYR A 457 4.64 2.90 18.69
C TYR A 457 5.05 2.08 17.47
N TYR A 458 6.23 1.49 17.54
CA TYR A 458 6.84 0.70 16.47
C TYR A 458 7.41 -0.60 17.02
N PHE A 459 7.36 -1.66 16.22
CA PHE A 459 8.19 -2.84 16.38
C PHE A 459 9.57 -2.60 15.73
N VAL A 460 10.62 -3.11 16.37
CA VAL A 460 12.00 -3.04 15.86
C VAL A 460 12.50 -4.47 15.68
N LYS A 461 12.49 -4.96 14.44
CA LYS A 461 12.82 -6.36 14.12
C LYS A 461 14.25 -6.50 13.62
N SER A 462 15.02 -7.40 14.21
CA SER A 462 16.36 -7.74 13.71
C SER A 462 16.27 -8.40 12.34
N VAL A 463 17.10 -7.96 11.39
CA VAL A 463 17.22 -8.61 10.07
C VAL A 463 17.86 -9.99 10.19
N SER A 464 18.92 -10.14 11.01
CA SER A 464 19.58 -11.44 11.21
C SER A 464 18.71 -12.50 11.91
N ALA A 465 18.05 -12.13 13.01
CA ALA A 465 17.34 -13.07 13.85
C ALA A 465 15.86 -13.24 13.45
N ASN A 466 15.33 -12.32 12.62
CA ASN A 466 13.90 -12.20 12.32
C ASN A 466 13.02 -12.14 13.60
N LYS A 467 13.52 -11.46 14.63
CA LYS A 467 12.96 -11.37 15.98
C LYS A 467 12.88 -9.93 16.45
N MET A 468 11.98 -9.65 17.40
CA MET A 468 11.70 -8.30 17.89
C MET A 468 12.64 -7.91 19.02
N MET A 469 13.07 -6.65 19.04
CA MET A 469 13.70 -6.03 20.20
C MET A 469 12.69 -5.95 21.35
N GLU A 470 13.02 -6.57 22.48
CA GLU A 470 12.11 -6.82 23.58
C GLU A 470 12.75 -6.48 24.94
N VAL A 471 11.93 -5.99 25.87
CA VAL A 471 12.21 -6.05 27.30
C VAL A 471 11.74 -7.40 27.87
N PRO A 472 12.64 -8.28 28.35
CA PRO A 472 12.31 -9.64 28.79
C PRO A 472 11.24 -9.67 29.87
N GLY A 473 10.29 -10.60 29.74
CA GLY A 473 9.27 -10.85 30.76
C GLY A 473 8.38 -9.64 31.08
N HIS A 474 8.25 -8.68 30.15
CA HIS A 474 7.51 -7.44 30.35
C HIS A 474 8.01 -6.59 31.54
N SER A 475 9.29 -6.73 31.90
CA SER A 475 9.87 -6.03 33.06
C SER A 475 9.71 -4.52 32.99
N THR A 476 9.34 -3.90 34.10
CA THR A 476 9.32 -2.43 34.28
C THR A 476 10.51 -1.92 35.07
N ALA A 477 11.44 -2.80 35.47
CA ALA A 477 12.59 -2.43 36.29
C ALA A 477 13.68 -1.74 35.46
N PRO A 478 14.25 -0.61 35.94
CA PRO A 478 15.50 -0.07 35.42
C PRO A 478 16.61 -1.12 35.47
N GLY A 479 17.41 -1.20 34.42
CA GLY A 479 18.53 -2.13 34.31
C GLY A 479 18.19 -3.48 33.67
N ALA A 480 16.92 -3.73 33.33
CA ALA A 480 16.56 -4.91 32.55
C ALA A 480 17.25 -4.86 31.18
N LEU A 481 17.99 -5.92 30.85
CA LEU A 481 18.72 -6.03 29.59
C LEU A 481 17.77 -6.26 28.42
N ILE A 482 18.09 -5.68 27.27
CA ILE A 482 17.28 -5.81 26.06
C ILE A 482 17.74 -7.04 25.26
N GLN A 483 16.77 -7.78 24.74
CA GLN A 483 17.00 -9.00 23.96
C GLN A 483 16.27 -8.96 22.62
N VAL A 484 16.57 -9.93 21.76
CA VAL A 484 15.65 -10.30 20.68
C VAL A 484 14.79 -11.49 21.10
N TRP A 485 13.52 -11.44 20.75
CA TRP A 485 12.56 -12.49 21.05
C TRP A 485 11.54 -12.67 19.92
N THR A 486 10.98 -13.88 19.79
CA THR A 486 9.88 -14.19 18.88
C THR A 486 8.76 -13.16 19.00
N ASN A 487 8.19 -12.73 17.87
CA ASN A 487 7.14 -11.71 17.86
C ASN A 487 5.89 -12.20 18.60
N THR A 488 5.55 -11.57 19.72
CA THR A 488 4.35 -11.85 20.52
C THR A 488 3.27 -10.78 20.34
N GLY A 489 3.60 -9.66 19.67
CA GLY A 489 2.73 -8.48 19.59
C GLY A 489 2.58 -7.72 20.91
N SER A 490 3.27 -8.14 21.98
CA SER A 490 3.13 -7.55 23.31
C SER A 490 3.63 -6.10 23.39
N ASN A 491 3.23 -5.40 24.45
CA ASN A 491 3.68 -4.02 24.69
C ASN A 491 5.19 -3.95 24.95
N SER A 492 5.85 -5.02 25.42
CA SER A 492 7.29 -5.00 25.70
C SER A 492 8.15 -5.06 24.45
N GLN A 493 7.54 -5.33 23.29
CA GLN A 493 8.16 -5.34 21.97
C GLN A 493 7.89 -4.05 21.16
N GLN A 494 7.17 -3.09 21.76
CA GLN A 494 6.76 -1.85 21.12
C GLN A 494 7.49 -0.64 21.71
N TRP A 495 8.00 0.21 20.83
CA TRP A 495 8.86 1.34 21.18
C TRP A 495 8.34 2.63 20.55
N ALA A 496 8.24 3.69 21.35
CA ALA A 496 7.99 5.04 20.84
C ALA A 496 9.33 5.68 20.44
N PHE A 497 9.39 6.22 19.23
CA PHE A 497 10.53 7.00 18.76
C PHE A 497 10.20 8.47 18.92
N GLN A 498 10.81 9.12 19.91
CA GLN A 498 10.51 10.50 20.30
C GLN A 498 11.73 11.38 20.10
N ALA A 499 11.53 12.68 19.88
CA ALA A 499 12.63 13.63 19.97
C ALA A 499 13.29 13.50 21.37
N PRO A 500 14.63 13.41 21.44
CA PRO A 500 15.36 13.23 22.69
C PRO A 500 15.08 14.37 23.67
#